data_AF-A0A449BES4-F1
#
_entry.id   AF-A0A449BES4-F1
#
_cell.length_a   1.000
_cell.length_b   1.000
_cell.length_c   1.000
_cell.angle_alpha   90.00
_cell.angle_beta   90.00
_cell.angle_gamma   90.00
#
_symmetry.space_group_name_H-M   'P 1'
#
loop_
_entity.id
_entity.type
_entity.pdbx_description
1 polymer ?
#
loop_
_entity_poly.entity_id
_entity_poly.type
_entity_poly.pdbx_seq_one_letter_code
_entity_poly.pdbx_strand_id
1 'polypeptide(L)'
;MAIIQIKRRTSSGTGPIVGSSGTVKAGEPLIDLNGGNLYISKADKTATSANPLSASDYIEYASKANQDASVDAKITALALGTASKRNTGTSNGTVPLIGADGKLPTSIIPAVSPVTSVNSKTGAVVITLSELGGVAASTYNAHVSSNLHLTDDQRTKIANSKNVSISQGVGSYFNVTKSSFDAAVISNGLILHTIHDTNYNPTKTIYYIGIDKAKVLTPTSTIDGGTY
;
A
#
# COMPACT_ATOMS: atom_id res chain seq x y z
N MET A 1 51.97 -67.01 20.19
CA MET A 1 51.77 -65.54 20.13
C MET A 1 51.88 -65.10 18.68
N ALA A 2 50.86 -64.44 18.13
CA ALA A 2 50.98 -63.79 16.83
C ALA A 2 51.76 -62.47 17.01
N ILE A 3 52.82 -62.26 16.25
CA ILE A 3 53.54 -60.99 16.19
C ILE A 3 52.91 -60.18 15.07
N ILE A 4 52.27 -59.06 15.41
CA ILE A 4 51.76 -58.11 14.41
C ILE A 4 52.93 -57.21 14.01
N GLN A 5 53.36 -57.30 12.75
CA GLN A 5 54.33 -56.38 12.18
C GLN A 5 53.59 -55.12 11.71
N ILE A 6 53.99 -53.95 12.21
CA ILE A 6 53.44 -52.66 11.79
C ILE A 6 54.40 -52.05 10.79
N LYS A 7 53.90 -51.79 9.57
CA LYS A 7 54.68 -51.11 8.56
C LYS A 7 54.65 -49.61 8.79
N ARG A 8 55.79 -48.96 8.61
CA ARG A 8 55.92 -47.51 8.69
C ARG A 8 56.36 -47.01 7.33
N ARG A 9 55.79 -45.90 6.88
CA ARG A 9 56.37 -45.15 5.78
C ARG A 9 57.64 -44.47 6.28
N THR A 10 58.78 -44.77 5.68
CA THR A 10 60.10 -44.26 6.09
C THR A 10 60.54 -43.02 5.33
N SER A 11 59.77 -42.57 4.32
CA SER A 11 60.04 -41.38 3.50
C SER A 11 59.09 -40.22 3.82
N SER A 12 59.48 -38.99 3.46
CA SER A 12 58.56 -37.83 3.45
C SER A 12 57.32 -38.13 2.59
N GLY A 13 56.16 -37.71 3.07
CA GLY A 13 54.86 -37.94 2.43
C GLY A 13 53.78 -38.39 3.41
N THR A 14 52.53 -38.19 3.00
CA THR A 14 51.30 -38.59 3.71
C THR A 14 50.56 -39.68 2.94
N GLY A 15 49.77 -40.49 3.64
CA GLY A 15 49.02 -41.62 3.08
C GLY A 15 49.77 -42.95 3.10
N PRO A 16 49.14 -44.04 2.60
CA PRO A 16 49.71 -45.37 2.61
C PRO A 16 50.90 -45.49 1.66
N ILE A 17 51.62 -46.61 1.74
CA ILE A 17 52.65 -46.93 0.74
C ILE A 17 51.96 -47.13 -0.61
N VAL A 18 52.37 -46.34 -1.59
CA VAL A 18 51.93 -46.41 -2.98
C VAL A 18 53.15 -46.42 -3.89
N GLY A 19 53.01 -46.96 -5.10
CA GLY A 19 54.07 -47.00 -6.10
C GLY A 19 54.28 -48.38 -6.71
N SER A 20 55.25 -48.48 -7.61
CA SER A 20 55.49 -49.64 -8.48
C SER A 20 56.43 -50.71 -7.87
N SER A 21 56.79 -50.57 -6.60
CA SER A 21 57.69 -51.50 -5.89
C SER A 21 57.23 -51.74 -4.46
N GLY A 22 57.52 -52.94 -3.94
CA GLY A 22 57.20 -53.33 -2.55
C GLY A 22 56.08 -54.37 -2.47
N THR A 23 55.86 -54.88 -1.26
CA THR A 23 54.84 -55.89 -0.97
C THR A 23 54.02 -55.47 0.24
N VAL A 24 52.75 -55.89 0.26
CA VAL A 24 51.89 -55.86 1.45
C VAL A 24 51.18 -57.19 1.60
N LYS A 25 50.83 -57.52 2.85
CA LYS A 25 50.06 -58.71 3.21
C LYS A 25 48.69 -58.33 3.73
N ALA A 26 47.64 -59.04 3.34
CA ALA A 26 46.27 -58.77 3.77
C ALA A 26 46.19 -58.57 5.30
N GLY A 27 45.57 -57.48 5.73
CA GLY A 27 45.45 -57.13 7.14
C GLY A 27 46.68 -56.46 7.75
N GLU A 28 47.76 -56.27 6.99
CA GLU A 28 48.98 -55.60 7.48
C GLU A 28 48.69 -54.12 7.78
N PRO A 29 48.91 -53.66 9.03
CA PRO A 29 48.71 -52.28 9.42
C PRO A 29 49.88 -51.41 9.01
N LEU A 30 49.54 -50.20 8.56
CA LEU A 30 50.47 -49.13 8.23
C LEU A 30 50.07 -47.84 8.91
N ILE A 31 50.98 -47.31 9.73
CA ILE A 31 50.79 -46.01 10.38
C ILE A 31 51.40 -44.90 9.53
N ASP A 32 50.61 -43.88 9.23
CA ASP A 32 51.08 -42.62 8.66
C ASP A 32 51.27 -41.61 9.80
N LEU A 33 52.52 -41.26 10.11
CA LEU A 33 52.82 -40.33 11.18
C LEU A 33 52.82 -38.87 10.73
N ASN A 34 52.88 -38.61 9.43
CA ASN A 34 52.88 -37.26 8.89
C ASN A 34 51.43 -36.82 8.59
N GLY A 35 50.62 -37.71 8.04
CA GLY A 35 49.19 -37.49 7.82
C GLY A 35 48.32 -37.99 8.97
N GLY A 36 48.81 -38.84 9.87
CA GLY A 36 48.11 -39.25 11.10
C GLY A 36 47.13 -40.42 10.97
N ASN A 37 46.87 -40.92 9.76
CA ASN A 37 45.90 -42.00 9.52
C ASN A 37 46.51 -43.40 9.69
N LEU A 38 45.66 -44.39 9.92
CA LEU A 38 46.01 -45.81 9.89
C LEU A 38 45.45 -46.43 8.60
N TYR A 39 46.26 -47.23 7.92
CA TYR A 39 45.89 -47.93 6.71
C TYR A 39 46.06 -49.43 6.91
N ILE A 40 45.05 -50.23 6.53
CA ILE A 40 45.12 -51.69 6.57
C ILE A 40 45.03 -52.21 5.15
N SER A 41 46.03 -52.94 4.68
CA SER A 41 45.97 -53.48 3.32
C SER A 41 44.84 -54.52 3.17
N LYS A 42 44.11 -54.45 2.06
CA LYS A 42 42.93 -55.30 1.80
C LYS A 42 43.30 -56.73 1.42
N ALA A 43 44.44 -56.89 0.74
CA ALA A 43 44.87 -58.16 0.15
C ALA A 43 46.40 -58.22 0.06
N ASP A 44 46.91 -59.44 -0.12
CA ASP A 44 48.29 -59.66 -0.52
C ASP A 44 48.54 -59.04 -1.88
N LYS A 45 49.52 -58.14 -1.98
CA LYS A 45 49.87 -57.50 -3.26
C LYS A 45 51.36 -57.21 -3.34
N THR A 46 51.95 -57.60 -4.48
CA THR A 46 53.31 -57.23 -4.86
C THR A 46 53.23 -56.19 -5.97
N ALA A 47 53.74 -55.00 -5.68
CA ALA A 47 53.71 -53.90 -6.63
C ALA A 47 54.63 -54.17 -7.83
N THR A 48 54.16 -53.82 -9.01
CA THR A 48 54.96 -53.76 -10.25
C THR A 48 54.61 -52.47 -11.01
N SER A 49 55.36 -52.15 -12.06
CA SER A 49 55.00 -51.02 -12.93
C SER A 49 53.64 -51.18 -13.61
N ALA A 50 53.20 -52.42 -13.88
CA ALA A 50 51.90 -52.72 -14.48
C ALA A 50 50.76 -52.80 -13.47
N ASN A 51 51.05 -53.08 -12.20
CA ASN A 51 50.07 -53.18 -11.12
C ASN A 51 50.66 -52.58 -9.82
N PRO A 52 50.71 -51.25 -9.70
CA PRO A 52 51.29 -50.58 -8.54
C PRO A 52 50.41 -50.73 -7.30
N LEU A 53 51.02 -50.53 -6.12
CA LEU A 53 50.27 -50.25 -4.90
C LEU A 53 49.64 -48.86 -5.01
N SER A 54 48.36 -48.79 -4.64
CA SER A 54 47.51 -47.61 -4.73
C SER A 54 46.77 -47.41 -3.41
N ALA A 55 46.26 -46.20 -3.15
CA ALA A 55 45.47 -45.94 -1.95
C ALA A 55 44.22 -46.85 -1.85
N SER A 56 43.63 -47.22 -3.00
CA SER A 56 42.50 -48.15 -3.04
C SER A 56 42.82 -49.58 -2.59
N ASP A 57 44.09 -49.96 -2.48
CA ASP A 57 44.49 -51.26 -1.92
C ASP A 57 44.39 -51.29 -0.38
N TYR A 58 44.08 -50.16 0.27
CA TYR A 58 44.04 -50.02 1.72
C TYR A 58 42.68 -49.60 2.23
N ILE A 59 42.27 -50.13 3.38
CA ILE A 59 41.20 -49.58 4.21
C ILE A 59 41.80 -48.44 5.01
N GLU A 60 41.24 -47.24 4.87
CA GLU A 60 41.69 -46.06 5.61
C GLU A 60 40.86 -45.88 6.88
N TYR A 61 41.56 -45.77 8.00
CA TYR A 61 41.04 -45.35 9.29
C TYR A 61 41.60 -43.97 9.58
N ALA A 62 40.81 -42.94 9.29
CA ALA A 62 41.29 -41.58 9.52
C ALA A 62 41.32 -41.25 11.01
N SER A 63 42.34 -40.49 11.40
CA SER A 63 42.49 -39.98 12.76
C SER A 63 41.32 -39.06 13.13
N LYS A 64 41.11 -38.85 14.44
CA LYS A 64 40.11 -37.88 14.90
C LYS A 64 40.32 -36.50 14.25
N ALA A 65 41.57 -36.03 14.20
CA ALA A 65 41.89 -34.72 13.62
C ALA A 65 41.51 -34.64 12.13
N ASN A 66 41.80 -35.68 11.34
CA ASN A 66 41.46 -35.69 9.92
C ASN A 66 39.98 -35.90 9.64
N GLN A 67 39.29 -36.68 10.49
CA GLN A 67 37.84 -36.82 10.42
C GLN A 67 37.14 -35.50 10.75
N ASP A 68 37.55 -34.84 11.84
CA ASP A 68 37.04 -33.53 12.23
C ASP A 68 37.28 -32.50 11.10
N ALA A 69 38.50 -32.45 10.55
CA ALA A 69 38.82 -31.58 9.41
C ALA A 69 37.98 -31.87 8.16
N SER A 70 37.70 -33.15 7.86
CA SER A 70 36.82 -33.51 6.74
C SER A 70 35.36 -33.09 6.98
N VAL A 71 34.87 -33.20 8.21
CA VAL A 71 33.52 -32.76 8.59
C VAL A 71 33.42 -31.24 8.51
N ASP A 72 34.40 -30.51 9.05
CA ASP A 72 34.46 -29.05 9.02
C ASP A 72 34.55 -28.50 7.59
N ALA A 73 35.33 -29.16 6.73
CA ALA A 73 35.41 -28.82 5.31
C ALA A 73 34.03 -28.97 4.62
N LYS A 74 33.27 -30.02 4.94
CA LYS A 74 31.90 -30.23 4.39
C LYS A 74 30.91 -29.20 4.93
N ILE A 75 30.96 -28.88 6.22
CA ILE A 75 30.12 -27.83 6.84
C ILE A 75 30.38 -26.48 6.18
N THR A 76 31.65 -26.15 5.96
CA THR A 76 32.07 -24.89 5.33
C THR A 76 31.65 -24.84 3.86
N ALA A 77 31.89 -25.91 3.09
CA ALA A 77 31.55 -25.97 1.68
C ALA A 77 30.04 -25.84 1.42
N LEU A 78 29.22 -26.39 2.32
CA LEU A 78 27.75 -26.29 2.26
C LEU A 78 27.22 -25.00 2.90
N ALA A 79 28.10 -24.13 3.43
CA ALA A 79 27.76 -22.90 4.14
C ALA A 79 26.67 -23.11 5.21
N LEU A 80 26.72 -24.22 5.96
CA LEU A 80 25.69 -24.55 6.93
C LEU A 80 25.69 -23.55 8.09
N GLY A 81 24.61 -22.78 8.22
CA GLY A 81 24.41 -21.84 9.32
C GLY A 81 23.89 -22.49 10.61
N THR A 82 23.64 -21.69 11.64
CA THR A 82 23.11 -22.17 12.95
C THR A 82 21.76 -22.88 12.83
N ALA A 83 20.95 -22.55 11.81
CA ALA A 83 19.68 -23.20 11.53
C ALA A 83 19.80 -24.70 11.19
N SER A 84 20.93 -25.14 10.62
CA SER A 84 21.19 -26.55 10.28
C SER A 84 21.19 -27.49 11.49
N LYS A 85 21.30 -26.94 12.70
CA LYS A 85 21.29 -27.68 13.97
C LYS A 85 19.90 -27.82 14.58
N ARG A 86 18.85 -27.35 13.90
CA ARG A 86 17.47 -27.31 14.42
C ARG A 86 16.56 -28.18 13.56
N ASN A 87 15.58 -28.82 14.18
CA ASN A 87 14.56 -29.57 13.46
C ASN A 87 13.71 -28.62 12.61
N THR A 88 13.39 -29.05 11.40
CA THR A 88 12.49 -28.33 10.50
C THR A 88 11.06 -28.84 10.64
N GLY A 89 10.06 -27.97 10.44
CA GLY A 89 8.66 -28.37 10.46
C GLY A 89 7.70 -27.25 10.84
N THR A 90 6.49 -27.63 11.22
CA THR A 90 5.42 -26.71 11.61
C THR A 90 5.02 -26.79 13.08
N SER A 91 5.68 -27.65 13.86
CA SER A 91 5.43 -27.79 15.30
C SER A 91 6.19 -26.74 16.11
N ASN A 92 5.70 -26.44 17.32
CA ASN A 92 6.37 -25.51 18.23
C ASN A 92 7.85 -25.89 18.44
N GLY A 93 8.73 -24.91 18.31
CA GLY A 93 10.18 -25.07 18.49
C GLY A 93 10.94 -25.57 17.25
N THR A 94 10.26 -25.83 16.12
CA THR A 94 10.89 -26.19 14.84
C THR A 94 11.07 -24.97 13.93
N VAL A 95 12.04 -25.03 13.01
CA VAL A 95 12.28 -24.00 11.98
C VAL A 95 11.30 -24.21 10.82
N PRO A 96 10.46 -23.21 10.49
CA PRO A 96 9.56 -23.31 9.35
C PRO A 96 10.30 -23.31 8.01
N LEU A 97 9.81 -24.10 7.05
CA LEU A 97 10.29 -24.06 5.66
C LEU A 97 9.53 -23.01 4.87
N ILE A 98 10.23 -22.33 3.96
CA ILE A 98 9.60 -21.49 2.94
C ILE A 98 8.88 -22.38 1.91
N GLY A 99 7.68 -22.00 1.54
CA GLY A 99 6.91 -22.60 0.46
C GLY A 99 7.46 -22.23 -0.92
N ALA A 100 6.92 -22.87 -1.96
CA ALA A 100 7.33 -22.64 -3.34
C ALA A 100 7.11 -21.20 -3.83
N ASP A 101 6.27 -20.42 -3.14
CA ASP A 101 5.98 -19.03 -3.42
C ASP A 101 6.92 -18.05 -2.68
N GLY A 102 7.98 -18.57 -2.05
CA GLY A 102 8.99 -17.80 -1.32
C GLY A 102 8.52 -17.25 0.03
N LYS A 103 7.38 -17.73 0.55
CA LYS A 103 6.81 -17.27 1.82
C LYS A 103 6.66 -18.41 2.81
N LEU A 104 6.47 -18.08 4.08
CA LEU A 104 6.07 -19.08 5.06
C LEU A 104 4.66 -19.61 4.73
N PRO A 105 4.40 -20.92 4.84
CA PRO A 105 3.07 -21.49 4.61
C PRO A 105 1.99 -20.84 5.46
N THR A 106 0.77 -20.78 4.93
CA THR A 106 -0.40 -20.21 5.63
C THR A 106 -0.80 -20.97 6.89
N SER A 107 -0.36 -22.23 7.03
CA SER A 107 -0.47 -23.01 8.26
C SER A 107 0.43 -22.52 9.40
N ILE A 108 1.46 -21.73 9.09
CA ILE A 108 2.39 -21.12 10.07
C ILE A 108 2.00 -19.67 10.34
N ILE A 109 1.94 -18.86 9.28
CA ILE A 109 1.46 -17.49 9.35
C ILE A 109 0.22 -17.43 8.47
N PRO A 110 -0.99 -17.43 9.06
CA PRO A 110 -2.22 -17.25 8.30
C PRO A 110 -2.12 -15.99 7.45
N ALA A 111 -2.73 -16.00 6.26
CA ALA A 111 -2.79 -14.84 5.39
C ALA A 111 -3.64 -13.72 6.03
N VAL A 112 -3.05 -13.01 6.99
CA VAL A 112 -3.65 -11.84 7.61
C VAL A 112 -3.23 -10.63 6.78
N SER A 113 -4.21 -9.92 6.22
CA SER A 113 -3.94 -8.68 5.51
C SER A 113 -3.32 -7.67 6.49
N PRO A 114 -2.35 -6.82 6.09
CA PRO A 114 -1.59 -5.94 6.99
C PRO A 114 -2.42 -4.96 7.83
N VAL A 115 -3.69 -4.76 7.46
CA VAL A 115 -4.63 -3.88 8.15
C VAL A 115 -5.58 -4.71 8.99
N THR A 116 -5.51 -4.49 10.30
CA THR A 116 -6.54 -4.88 11.24
C THR A 116 -7.79 -4.04 10.96
N SER A 117 -8.68 -4.59 10.15
CA SER A 117 -10.12 -4.28 10.13
C SER A 117 -10.48 -2.79 10.17
N VAL A 118 -10.89 -2.28 9.01
CA VAL A 118 -12.02 -1.35 8.98
C VAL A 118 -13.27 -2.19 8.75
N ASN A 119 -14.13 -2.30 9.76
CA ASN A 119 -15.37 -3.06 9.72
C ASN A 119 -15.24 -4.53 9.23
N SER A 120 -14.30 -5.29 9.80
CA SER A 120 -14.11 -6.72 9.47
C SER A 120 -13.70 -7.02 8.01
N LYS A 121 -13.33 -6.01 7.22
CA LYS A 121 -12.73 -6.20 5.89
C LYS A 121 -11.22 -6.27 5.97
N THR A 122 -10.64 -7.21 5.24
CA THR A 122 -9.21 -7.36 5.02
C THR A 122 -8.91 -7.12 3.53
N GLY A 123 -7.77 -6.50 3.19
CA GLY A 123 -7.36 -6.20 1.81
C GLY A 123 -7.73 -4.79 1.33
N ALA A 124 -8.06 -4.65 0.03
CA ALA A 124 -8.49 -3.39 -0.56
C ALA A 124 -9.82 -2.93 0.06
N VAL A 125 -9.79 -1.82 0.78
CA VAL A 125 -10.92 -1.31 1.54
C VAL A 125 -11.86 -0.52 0.62
N VAL A 126 -13.04 -1.07 0.36
CA VAL A 126 -14.18 -0.31 -0.16
C VAL A 126 -15.23 -0.23 0.95
N ILE A 127 -15.52 0.99 1.41
CA ILE A 127 -16.51 1.26 2.47
C ILE A 127 -17.85 1.60 1.81
N THR A 128 -18.90 0.86 2.15
CA THR A 128 -20.28 1.17 1.75
C THR A 128 -20.99 1.96 2.84
N LEU A 129 -22.09 2.63 2.49
CA LEU A 129 -22.88 3.45 3.43
C LEU A 129 -23.34 2.65 4.68
N SER A 130 -23.66 1.37 4.51
CA SER A 130 -24.06 0.49 5.62
C SER A 130 -22.97 0.26 6.67
N GLU A 131 -21.72 0.58 6.36
CA GLU A 131 -20.55 0.32 7.19
C GLU A 131 -20.07 1.55 7.96
N LEU A 132 -20.66 2.72 7.70
CA LEU A 132 -20.30 3.96 8.38
C LEU A 132 -20.83 4.04 9.82
N GLY A 133 -21.51 3.00 10.33
CA GLY A 133 -21.79 2.74 11.76
C GLY A 133 -22.59 3.81 12.54
N GLY A 134 -22.84 4.97 11.95
CA GLY A 134 -23.45 6.13 12.62
C GLY A 134 -24.25 7.02 11.67
N VAL A 135 -24.44 6.60 10.41
CA VAL A 135 -25.24 7.34 9.43
C VAL A 135 -26.28 6.39 8.85
N ALA A 136 -27.54 6.55 9.25
CA ALA A 136 -28.63 5.80 8.63
C ALA A 136 -28.78 6.19 7.15
N ALA A 137 -29.19 5.25 6.29
CA ALA A 137 -29.38 5.53 4.87
C ALA A 137 -30.38 6.67 4.61
N SER A 138 -31.38 6.82 5.49
CA SER A 138 -32.31 7.95 5.51
C SER A 138 -31.62 9.29 5.79
N THR A 139 -30.62 9.33 6.68
CA THR A 139 -29.82 10.53 6.99
C THR A 139 -28.92 10.94 5.82
N TYR A 140 -28.29 9.97 5.15
CA TYR A 140 -27.42 10.24 3.99
C TYR A 140 -28.22 10.77 2.78
N ASN A 141 -29.32 10.10 2.42
CA ASN A 141 -30.15 10.51 1.28
C ASN A 141 -30.96 11.79 1.55
N ALA A 142 -31.22 12.12 2.82
CA ALA A 142 -31.86 13.39 3.18
C ALA A 142 -30.97 14.61 2.91
N HIS A 143 -29.65 14.44 2.75
CA HIS A 143 -28.75 15.57 2.52
C HIS A 143 -28.86 16.16 1.10
N VAL A 144 -29.42 15.43 0.14
CA VAL A 144 -29.54 15.87 -1.26
C VAL A 144 -30.53 17.05 -1.41
N SER A 145 -31.50 17.16 -0.50
CA SER A 145 -32.50 18.25 -0.46
C SER A 145 -32.50 19.02 0.85
N SER A 146 -31.55 18.74 1.74
CA SER A 146 -31.48 19.41 3.04
C SER A 146 -30.80 20.76 2.90
N ASN A 147 -31.35 21.79 3.54
CA ASN A 147 -30.69 23.09 3.67
C ASN A 147 -29.79 23.18 4.93
N LEU A 148 -29.58 22.08 5.67
CA LEU A 148 -28.69 22.05 6.84
C LEU A 148 -27.23 22.35 6.50
N HIS A 149 -26.81 22.16 5.24
CA HIS A 149 -25.48 22.55 4.79
C HIS A 149 -25.33 24.08 4.65
N LEU A 150 -26.43 24.82 4.74
CA LEU A 150 -26.46 26.27 4.74
C LEU A 150 -26.49 26.78 6.18
N THR A 151 -25.79 27.88 6.45
CA THR A 151 -25.90 28.60 7.73
C THR A 151 -27.31 29.18 7.91
N ASP A 152 -27.69 29.48 9.16
CA ASP A 152 -28.99 30.10 9.48
C ASP A 152 -29.21 31.41 8.69
N ASP A 153 -28.14 32.18 8.52
CA ASP A 153 -28.09 33.40 7.73
C ASP A 153 -28.37 33.14 6.24
N GLN A 154 -27.74 32.12 5.64
CA GLN A 154 -27.97 31.73 4.25
C GLN A 154 -29.43 31.27 4.03
N ARG A 155 -30.00 30.49 4.95
CA ARG A 155 -31.41 30.06 4.85
C ARG A 155 -32.37 31.25 4.92
N THR A 156 -32.12 32.19 5.82
CA THR A 156 -32.90 33.42 5.96
C THR A 156 -32.88 34.25 4.67
N LYS A 157 -31.73 34.36 4.01
CA LYS A 157 -31.60 35.09 2.73
C LYS A 157 -32.39 34.46 1.60
N ILE A 158 -32.26 33.14 1.42
CA ILE A 158 -32.98 32.41 0.37
C ILE A 158 -34.50 32.53 0.59
N ALA A 159 -34.97 32.40 1.83
CA ALA A 159 -36.39 32.55 2.17
C ALA A 159 -36.93 33.96 1.84
N ASN A 160 -36.08 34.98 1.92
CA ASN A 160 -36.41 36.37 1.63
C ASN A 160 -36.17 36.78 0.17
N SER A 161 -35.59 35.92 -0.67
CA SER A 161 -35.51 36.16 -2.12
C SER A 161 -36.91 36.09 -2.73
N LYS A 162 -37.38 37.19 -3.33
CA LYS A 162 -38.70 37.29 -3.95
C LYS A 162 -38.55 37.64 -5.43
N ASN A 163 -39.34 37.00 -6.28
CA ASN A 163 -39.54 37.45 -7.66
C ASN A 163 -40.35 38.75 -7.64
N VAL A 164 -39.82 39.81 -8.24
CA VAL A 164 -40.51 41.11 -8.36
C VAL A 164 -40.94 41.27 -9.81
N SER A 165 -42.22 41.59 -10.03
CA SER A 165 -42.77 41.88 -11.35
C SER A 165 -43.78 43.02 -11.26
N ILE A 166 -43.98 43.75 -12.36
CA ILE A 166 -45.02 44.77 -12.49
C ILE A 166 -46.15 44.15 -13.30
N SER A 167 -47.36 44.13 -12.73
CA SER A 167 -48.57 43.57 -13.35
C SER A 167 -49.59 44.67 -13.61
N GLN A 168 -50.42 44.51 -14.65
CA GLN A 168 -51.52 45.45 -14.93
C GLN A 168 -52.71 45.23 -13.99
N GLY A 169 -53.31 46.33 -13.52
CA GLY A 169 -54.63 46.36 -12.90
C GLY A 169 -55.69 46.99 -13.82
N VAL A 170 -56.92 47.16 -13.33
CA VAL A 170 -58.06 47.71 -14.11
C VAL A 170 -57.80 49.14 -14.63
N GLY A 171 -56.90 49.90 -14.00
CA GLY A 171 -56.49 51.25 -14.43
C GLY A 171 -55.16 51.31 -15.18
N SER A 172 -54.53 50.17 -15.49
CA SER A 172 -53.21 50.12 -16.13
C SER A 172 -53.35 49.70 -17.60
N TYR A 173 -52.65 50.39 -18.49
CA TYR A 173 -52.63 50.06 -19.91
C TYR A 173 -51.27 49.50 -20.31
N PHE A 174 -51.24 48.22 -20.72
CA PHE A 174 -50.06 47.60 -21.33
C PHE A 174 -50.18 47.72 -22.84
N ASN A 175 -49.28 48.51 -23.43
CA ASN A 175 -49.19 48.65 -24.87
C ASN A 175 -48.63 47.36 -25.50
N VAL A 176 -49.28 46.89 -26.57
CA VAL A 176 -48.91 45.64 -27.26
C VAL A 176 -47.69 45.79 -28.16
N THR A 177 -47.29 47.01 -28.52
CA THR A 177 -46.06 47.27 -29.26
C THR A 177 -45.23 48.38 -28.61
N LYS A 178 -43.91 48.30 -28.79
CA LYS A 178 -42.95 49.35 -28.40
C LYS A 178 -43.34 50.71 -29.02
N SER A 179 -43.76 50.73 -30.28
CA SER A 179 -44.10 51.96 -30.99
C SER A 179 -45.34 52.65 -30.40
N SER A 180 -46.38 51.89 -30.06
CA SER A 180 -47.59 52.44 -29.43
C SER A 180 -47.30 52.92 -28.01
N PHE A 181 -46.42 52.24 -27.28
CA PHE A 181 -45.95 52.67 -25.97
C PHE A 181 -45.21 54.01 -26.05
N ASP A 182 -44.20 54.11 -26.90
CA ASP A 182 -43.36 55.31 -27.00
C ASP A 182 -44.17 56.55 -27.41
N ALA A 183 -45.22 56.38 -28.22
CA ALA A 183 -46.13 57.46 -28.62
C ALA A 183 -47.08 57.92 -27.50
N ALA A 184 -47.35 57.07 -26.50
CA ALA A 184 -48.30 57.34 -25.43
C ALA A 184 -47.64 57.86 -24.14
N VAL A 185 -46.32 57.75 -24.00
CA VAL A 185 -45.59 58.14 -22.78
C VAL A 185 -44.97 59.53 -22.87
N ILE A 186 -44.88 60.20 -21.73
CA ILE A 186 -44.08 61.41 -21.61
C ILE A 186 -42.61 61.00 -21.54
N SER A 187 -41.83 61.39 -22.55
CA SER A 187 -40.39 61.13 -22.59
C SER A 187 -39.71 61.71 -21.34
N ASN A 188 -38.93 60.86 -20.66
CA ASN A 188 -38.25 61.16 -19.40
C ASN A 188 -39.18 61.64 -18.27
N GLY A 189 -40.47 61.28 -18.30
CA GLY A 189 -41.44 61.71 -17.28
C GLY A 189 -41.26 61.06 -15.90
N LEU A 190 -40.58 59.91 -15.85
CA LEU A 190 -40.16 59.26 -14.60
C LEU A 190 -38.64 59.35 -14.46
N ILE A 191 -38.19 59.64 -13.25
CA ILE A 191 -36.77 59.65 -12.87
C ILE A 191 -36.55 58.47 -11.93
N LEU A 192 -35.58 57.61 -12.28
CA LEU A 192 -35.14 56.51 -11.42
C LEU A 192 -33.78 56.84 -10.81
N HIS A 193 -33.66 56.65 -9.50
CA HIS A 193 -32.39 56.68 -8.78
C HIS A 193 -32.19 55.35 -8.06
N THR A 194 -31.00 54.77 -8.19
CA THR A 194 -30.67 53.47 -7.61
C THR A 194 -29.57 53.59 -6.56
N ILE A 195 -29.79 52.99 -5.40
CA ILE A 195 -28.78 52.84 -4.34
C ILE A 195 -28.51 51.35 -4.14
N HIS A 196 -27.22 50.98 -4.09
CA HIS A 196 -26.77 49.65 -3.69
C HIS A 196 -26.39 49.71 -2.20
N ASP A 197 -27.26 49.19 -1.34
CA ASP A 197 -27.00 49.11 0.09
C ASP A 197 -26.12 47.89 0.40
N THR A 198 -24.81 48.14 0.47
CA THR A 198 -23.79 47.14 0.79
C THR A 198 -23.72 46.80 2.28
N ASN A 199 -24.45 47.52 3.14
CA ASN A 199 -24.56 47.17 4.57
C ASN A 199 -25.56 46.04 4.81
N TYR A 200 -26.41 45.74 3.83
CA TYR A 200 -27.23 44.54 3.79
C TYR A 200 -26.47 43.42 3.06
N ASN A 201 -26.53 42.19 3.59
CA ASN A 201 -25.94 41.01 2.95
C ASN A 201 -27.07 40.00 2.67
N PRO A 202 -27.35 39.60 1.41
CA PRO A 202 -26.70 40.07 0.19
C PRO A 202 -27.02 41.54 -0.06
N THR A 203 -26.21 42.26 -0.85
CA THR A 203 -26.44 43.68 -1.16
C THR A 203 -27.87 43.92 -1.64
N LYS A 204 -28.58 44.86 -1.01
CA LYS A 204 -29.94 45.24 -1.39
C LYS A 204 -29.88 46.37 -2.40
N THR A 205 -30.62 46.24 -3.49
CA THR A 205 -30.79 47.35 -4.45
C THR A 205 -32.10 48.06 -4.16
N ILE A 206 -32.06 49.37 -3.94
CA ILE A 206 -33.21 50.22 -3.67
C ILE A 206 -33.44 51.12 -4.88
N TYR A 207 -34.65 51.09 -5.43
CA TYR A 207 -35.07 51.97 -6.53
C TYR A 207 -35.98 53.06 -5.98
N TYR A 208 -35.56 54.31 -6.14
CA TYR A 208 -36.41 55.48 -5.94
C TYR A 208 -37.01 55.87 -7.28
N ILE A 209 -38.32 56.02 -7.32
CA ILE A 209 -39.06 56.41 -8.51
C ILE A 209 -39.72 57.75 -8.21
N GLY A 210 -39.40 58.76 -9.01
CA GLY A 210 -40.01 60.08 -8.95
C GLY A 210 -40.64 60.46 -10.28
N ILE A 211 -41.55 61.42 -10.25
CA ILE A 211 -42.06 62.09 -11.44
C ILE A 211 -41.17 63.31 -11.69
N ASP A 212 -40.73 63.51 -12.94
CA ASP A 212 -39.99 64.71 -13.31
C ASP A 212 -40.93 65.93 -13.17
N LYS A 213 -40.60 66.82 -12.24
CA LYS A 213 -41.37 68.03 -11.96
C LYS A 213 -41.53 68.91 -13.21
N ALA A 214 -40.54 68.94 -14.11
CA ALA A 214 -40.62 69.71 -15.35
C ALA A 214 -41.61 69.12 -16.36
N LYS A 215 -42.06 67.88 -16.15
CA LYS A 215 -42.99 67.14 -16.99
C LYS A 215 -44.39 67.05 -16.38
N VAL A 216 -44.59 67.53 -15.15
CA VAL A 216 -45.91 67.66 -14.52
C VAL A 216 -46.63 68.86 -15.13
N LEU A 217 -47.74 68.59 -15.82
CA LEU A 217 -48.61 69.66 -16.32
C LEU A 217 -49.37 70.29 -15.15
N THR A 218 -48.96 71.50 -14.76
CA THR A 218 -49.72 72.32 -13.81
C THR A 218 -50.63 73.28 -14.56
N PRO A 219 -51.85 73.56 -14.08
CA PRO A 219 -52.68 74.61 -14.67
C PRO A 219 -51.93 75.95 -14.62
N THR A 220 -51.99 76.71 -15.70
CA THR A 220 -51.45 78.07 -15.74
C THR A 220 -52.38 79.09 -15.08
N SER A 221 -53.61 78.69 -14.74
CA SER A 221 -54.63 79.54 -14.12
C SER A 221 -54.79 79.24 -12.63
N THR A 222 -54.78 80.29 -11.80
CA THR A 222 -55.36 80.24 -10.46
C THR A 222 -56.86 79.99 -10.64
N ILE A 223 -57.41 78.95 -9.99
CA ILE A 223 -58.87 78.82 -9.85
C ILE A 223 -59.28 79.95 -8.91
N ASP A 224 -59.54 81.14 -9.46
CA ASP A 224 -60.30 82.15 -8.75
C ASP A 224 -61.72 81.58 -8.64
N GLY A 225 -62.05 81.06 -7.45
CA GLY A 225 -63.33 80.46 -7.13
C GLY A 225 -64.39 81.55 -7.11
N GLY A 226 -64.70 82.06 -8.31
CA GLY A 226 -65.45 83.28 -8.56
C GLY A 226 -66.58 83.45 -7.56
N THR A 227 -66.66 84.64 -6.99
CA THR A 227 -67.69 85.00 -6.02
C THR A 227 -69.04 84.73 -6.67
N TYR A 228 -69.74 83.70 -6.18
CA TYR A 228 -71.14 83.44 -6.49
C TYR A 228 -72.01 84.63 -6.08
#